data_AF-A0A3N4EBW5-F1
#
_entry.id   AF-A0A3N4EBW5-F1
#
_cell.length_a   1.000
_cell.length_b   1.000
_cell.length_c   1.000
_cell.angle_alpha   90.00
_cell.angle_beta   90.00
_cell.angle_gamma   90.00
#
_symmetry.space_group_name_H-M   'P 1'
#
loop_
_entity.id
_entity.type
_entity.pdbx_description
1 polymer ?
#
loop_
_entity_poly.entity_id
_entity_poly.type
_entity_poly.pdbx_seq_one_letter_code
_entity_poly.pdbx_strand_id
1 'polypeptide(L)'
;MSKLSSQDVVAWANKYQLALDDENVTEGAFDDSFELNDFLVFALAPAGTMALGEQGCPPSDYLADVIDDYLSLISDKDITLVSVESDDEWQTATAVFDDSGEQITLVINDIYASDWVPSDVGDKMLALSAQRCPQRLYTIYGEDAFTVLYIPQDAVEEIETMLKQLPLPEWMED
;
A
#
# COMPACT_ATOMS: atom_id res chain seq x y z
N MET A 1 29.34 -5.98 1.01
CA MET A 1 28.15 -5.77 1.87
C MET A 1 27.39 -7.08 1.90
N SER A 2 26.75 -7.44 3.02
CA SER A 2 25.83 -8.59 3.02
C SER A 2 24.68 -8.27 2.08
N LYS A 3 24.26 -9.23 1.25
CA LYS A 3 23.08 -9.08 0.40
C LYS A 3 21.85 -9.07 1.31
N LEU A 4 20.89 -8.18 1.04
CA LEU A 4 19.63 -8.13 1.78
C LEU A 4 18.87 -9.45 1.59
N SER A 5 18.32 -9.99 2.67
CA SER A 5 17.77 -11.34 2.73
C SER A 5 16.38 -11.39 3.37
N SER A 6 15.67 -12.51 3.19
CA SER A 6 14.37 -12.70 3.86
C SER A 6 14.50 -12.64 5.39
N GLN A 7 15.64 -13.01 5.96
CA GLN A 7 15.89 -12.89 7.40
C GLN A 7 15.94 -11.42 7.87
N ASP A 8 16.39 -10.49 7.02
CA ASP A 8 16.38 -9.06 7.34
C ASP A 8 14.95 -8.52 7.39
N VAL A 9 14.09 -8.97 6.47
CA VAL A 9 12.65 -8.65 6.46
C VAL A 9 11.96 -9.28 7.68
N VAL A 10 12.25 -10.53 8.01
CA VAL A 10 11.71 -11.20 9.20
C VAL A 10 12.13 -10.47 10.48
N ALA A 11 13.38 -10.02 10.58
CA ALA A 11 13.85 -9.25 11.72
C ALA A 11 13.13 -7.89 11.84
N TRP A 12 12.93 -7.20 10.71
CA TRP A 12 12.16 -5.96 10.64
C TRP A 12 10.69 -6.17 11.04
N ALA A 13 10.01 -7.17 10.48
CA ALA A 13 8.62 -7.48 10.80
C ALA A 13 8.45 -7.80 12.30
N ASN A 14 9.33 -8.62 12.86
CA ASN A 14 9.32 -8.95 14.29
C ASN A 14 9.53 -7.73 15.18
N LYS A 15 10.44 -6.82 14.81
CA LYS A 15 10.69 -5.57 15.56
C LYS A 15 9.42 -4.72 15.65
N TYR A 16 8.64 -4.67 14.57
CA TYR A 16 7.39 -3.91 14.50
C TYR A 16 6.14 -4.73 14.80
N GLN A 17 6.30 -5.99 15.23
CA GLN A 17 5.21 -6.90 15.60
C GLN A 17 4.22 -7.16 14.46
N LEU A 18 4.71 -7.21 13.23
CA LEU A 18 3.93 -7.54 12.05
C LEU A 18 3.81 -9.05 11.90
N ALA A 19 2.59 -9.52 11.66
CA ALA A 19 2.34 -10.92 11.34
C ALA A 19 2.96 -11.27 9.98
N LEU A 20 3.51 -12.48 9.87
CA LEU A 20 4.04 -13.01 8.62
C LEU A 20 3.29 -14.28 8.25
N ASP A 21 3.15 -14.51 6.96
CA ASP A 21 2.73 -15.80 6.41
C ASP A 21 3.94 -16.72 6.29
N ASP A 22 4.09 -17.63 7.26
CA ASP A 22 5.19 -18.59 7.33
C ASP A 22 5.31 -19.47 6.05
N GLU A 23 4.22 -19.68 5.30
CA GLU A 23 4.26 -20.45 4.04
C GLU A 23 4.95 -19.68 2.91
N ASN A 24 4.87 -18.35 2.96
CA ASN A 24 5.46 -17.43 1.97
C ASN A 24 6.84 -16.89 2.38
N VAL A 25 7.28 -17.15 3.62
CA VAL A 25 8.63 -16.82 4.08
C VAL A 25 9.63 -17.88 3.59
N THR A 26 10.19 -17.66 2.41
CA THR A 26 11.26 -18.52 1.85
C THR A 26 12.66 -18.02 2.24
N GLU A 27 13.61 -18.93 2.47
CA GLU A 27 15.02 -18.57 2.69
C GLU A 27 15.67 -18.09 1.38
N GLY A 28 16.29 -16.91 1.39
CA GLY A 28 16.97 -16.39 0.21
C GLY A 28 17.43 -14.95 0.36
N ALA A 29 18.09 -14.45 -0.68
CA ALA A 29 18.52 -13.06 -0.79
C ALA A 29 18.03 -12.47 -2.11
N PHE A 30 17.52 -11.25 -2.05
CA PHE A 30 16.82 -10.58 -3.16
C PHE A 30 17.81 -9.97 -4.16
N ASP A 31 17.71 -10.34 -5.43
CA ASP A 31 18.57 -9.79 -6.50
C ASP A 31 18.24 -8.33 -6.81
N ASP A 32 16.97 -7.93 -6.74
CA ASP A 32 16.50 -6.57 -7.01
C ASP A 32 15.32 -6.16 -6.12
N SER A 33 14.92 -4.88 -6.21
CA SER A 33 13.82 -4.34 -5.41
C SER A 33 12.46 -4.94 -5.75
N PHE A 34 12.29 -5.52 -6.95
CA PHE A 34 11.04 -6.13 -7.38
C PHE A 34 10.82 -7.48 -6.70
N GLU A 35 11.85 -8.33 -6.66
CA GLU A 35 11.82 -9.58 -5.89
C GLU A 35 11.51 -9.33 -4.40
N LEU A 36 12.06 -8.25 -3.83
CA LEU A 36 11.75 -7.86 -2.46
C LEU A 36 10.29 -7.41 -2.30
N ASN A 37 9.78 -6.59 -3.23
CA ASN A 37 8.38 -6.13 -3.18
C ASN A 37 7.40 -7.30 -3.28
N ASP A 38 7.59 -8.22 -4.22
CA ASP A 38 6.74 -9.41 -4.34
C ASP A 38 6.77 -10.25 -3.07
N PHE A 39 7.98 -10.49 -2.53
CA PHE A 39 8.11 -11.19 -1.25
C PHE A 39 7.33 -10.49 -0.14
N LEU A 40 7.45 -9.16 -0.01
CA LEU A 40 6.77 -8.39 1.02
C LEU A 40 5.25 -8.46 0.89
N VAL A 41 4.71 -8.37 -0.33
CA VAL A 41 3.26 -8.44 -0.57
C VAL A 41 2.67 -9.71 0.00
N PHE A 42 3.27 -10.87 -0.31
CA PHE A 42 2.76 -12.17 0.14
C PHE A 42 3.10 -12.44 1.60
N ALA A 43 4.33 -12.18 2.03
CA ALA A 43 4.76 -12.46 3.39
C ALA A 43 4.01 -11.61 4.42
N LEU A 44 3.62 -10.37 4.10
CA LEU A 44 2.94 -9.45 5.02
C LEU A 44 1.41 -9.41 4.83
N ALA A 45 0.85 -10.23 3.95
CA ALA A 45 -0.60 -10.30 3.75
C ALA A 45 -1.40 -10.47 5.08
N PRO A 46 -0.94 -11.24 6.08
CA PRO A 46 -1.63 -11.35 7.37
C PRO A 46 -1.55 -10.10 8.27
N ALA A 47 -0.60 -9.20 8.03
CA ALA A 47 -0.42 -7.97 8.82
C ALA A 47 -1.27 -6.80 8.30
N GLY A 48 -1.91 -6.94 7.15
CA GLY A 48 -2.61 -5.86 6.46
C GLY A 48 -3.80 -6.35 5.65
N THR A 49 -4.11 -5.61 4.59
CA THR A 49 -5.03 -6.06 3.54
C THR A 49 -4.26 -6.26 2.25
N MET A 50 -4.50 -7.38 1.57
CA MET A 50 -3.89 -7.72 0.29
C MET A 50 -4.99 -7.74 -0.77
N ALA A 51 -4.75 -7.08 -1.90
CA ALA A 51 -5.66 -7.05 -3.03
C ALA A 51 -4.89 -7.14 -4.35
N LEU A 52 -5.59 -7.48 -5.43
CA LEU A 52 -5.05 -7.41 -6.78
C LEU A 52 -5.08 -5.95 -7.26
N GLY A 53 -4.09 -5.55 -8.05
CA GLY A 53 -4.07 -4.27 -8.76
C GLY A 53 -5.12 -4.23 -9.87
N GLU A 54 -5.24 -5.30 -10.66
CA GLU A 54 -6.29 -5.44 -11.67
C GLU A 54 -7.62 -5.88 -11.05
N GLN A 55 -8.69 -5.12 -11.31
CA GLN A 55 -10.03 -5.34 -10.76
C GLN A 55 -10.99 -5.97 -11.78
N GLY A 56 -10.70 -5.82 -13.09
CA GLY A 56 -11.55 -6.32 -14.17
C GLY A 56 -12.91 -5.62 -14.30
N CYS A 57 -13.09 -4.49 -13.62
CA CYS A 57 -14.29 -3.65 -13.65
C CYS A 57 -13.90 -2.16 -13.62
N PRO A 58 -14.79 -1.24 -14.04
CA PRO A 58 -14.46 0.18 -14.05
C PRO A 58 -14.30 0.77 -12.63
N PRO A 59 -13.60 1.91 -12.47
CA PRO A 59 -13.34 2.55 -11.18
C PRO A 59 -14.58 2.88 -10.35
N SER A 60 -15.72 3.12 -11.00
CA SER A 60 -17.00 3.31 -10.32
C SER A 60 -17.43 2.14 -9.45
N ASP A 61 -16.94 0.95 -9.77
CA ASP A 61 -17.40 -0.30 -9.18
C ASP A 61 -16.44 -0.79 -8.09
N TYR A 62 -15.17 -0.40 -8.11
CA TYR A 62 -14.15 -0.89 -7.16
C TYR A 62 -13.52 0.19 -6.28
N LEU A 63 -13.45 1.46 -6.71
CA LEU A 63 -12.54 2.42 -6.06
C LEU A 63 -12.97 2.75 -4.63
N ALA A 64 -14.27 2.80 -4.37
CA ALA A 64 -14.80 3.00 -3.01
C ALA A 64 -14.40 1.83 -2.08
N ASP A 65 -14.59 0.60 -2.53
CA ASP A 65 -14.25 -0.60 -1.77
C ASP A 65 -12.74 -0.68 -1.48
N VAL A 66 -11.90 -0.36 -2.46
CA VAL A 66 -10.43 -0.28 -2.26
C VAL A 66 -10.09 0.76 -1.20
N ILE A 67 -10.68 1.95 -1.22
CA ILE A 67 -10.41 2.98 -0.22
C ILE A 67 -10.92 2.55 1.16
N ASP A 68 -12.07 1.90 1.23
CA ASP A 68 -12.61 1.36 2.48
C ASP A 68 -11.69 0.27 3.07
N ASP A 69 -11.07 -0.57 2.24
CA ASP A 69 -10.09 -1.55 2.69
C ASP A 69 -8.88 -0.88 3.36
N TYR A 70 -8.39 0.25 2.83
CA TYR A 70 -7.35 1.06 3.49
C TYR A 70 -7.82 1.58 4.85
N LEU A 71 -9.02 2.16 4.90
CA LEU A 71 -9.57 2.73 6.14
C LEU A 71 -9.81 1.66 7.20
N SER A 72 -10.15 0.43 6.80
CA SER A 72 -10.41 -0.69 7.70
C SER A 72 -9.20 -1.06 8.60
N LEU A 73 -7.98 -0.72 8.16
CA LEU A 73 -6.75 -0.95 8.92
C LEU A 73 -6.54 0.08 10.05
N ILE A 74 -7.19 1.25 9.95
CA ILE A 74 -7.11 2.28 10.98
C ILE A 74 -7.99 1.86 12.16
N SER A 75 -7.37 1.31 13.20
CA SER A 75 -8.09 0.79 14.37
C SER A 75 -8.21 1.77 15.54
N ASP A 76 -7.47 2.86 15.49
CA ASP A 76 -7.32 3.83 16.58
C ASP A 76 -8.03 5.16 16.32
N LYS A 77 -8.73 5.27 15.20
CA LYS A 77 -9.46 6.46 14.79
C LYS A 77 -10.67 6.09 13.92
N ASP A 78 -11.71 6.92 14.00
CA ASP A 78 -12.93 6.76 13.20
C ASP A 78 -12.84 7.72 12.01
N ILE A 79 -12.28 7.23 10.91
CA ILE A 79 -12.28 7.90 9.61
C ILE A 79 -13.14 7.06 8.69
N THR A 80 -14.17 7.66 8.09
CA THR A 80 -15.10 6.94 7.22
C THR A 80 -15.16 7.56 5.83
N LEU A 81 -15.31 6.72 4.82
CA LEU A 81 -15.55 7.17 3.46
C LEU A 81 -17.02 7.60 3.34
N VAL A 82 -17.25 8.80 2.83
CA VAL A 82 -18.59 9.36 2.61
C VAL A 82 -19.02 9.16 1.16
N SER A 83 -18.15 9.47 0.22
CA SER A 83 -18.40 9.30 -1.21
C SER A 83 -17.12 9.26 -2.03
N VAL A 84 -17.22 8.63 -3.19
CA VAL A 84 -16.22 8.68 -4.27
C VAL A 84 -16.96 9.01 -5.55
N GLU A 85 -16.64 10.15 -6.15
CA GLU A 85 -17.35 10.67 -7.31
C GLU A 85 -16.37 11.13 -8.39
N SER A 86 -16.79 11.08 -9.65
CA SER A 86 -16.03 11.60 -10.79
C SER A 86 -16.95 12.42 -11.69
N ASP A 87 -16.47 13.60 -12.08
CA ASP A 87 -17.14 14.51 -13.03
C ASP A 87 -16.52 14.47 -14.43
N ASP A 88 -15.49 13.63 -14.65
CA ASP A 88 -14.64 13.63 -15.84
C ASP A 88 -14.49 12.25 -16.49
N GLU A 89 -15.53 11.42 -16.43
CA GLU A 89 -15.51 10.05 -16.98
C GLU A 89 -14.40 9.18 -16.34
N TRP A 90 -14.20 9.33 -15.02
CA TRP A 90 -13.20 8.57 -14.24
C TRP A 90 -11.76 8.76 -14.73
N GLN A 91 -11.42 9.95 -15.24
CA GLN A 91 -10.01 10.32 -15.41
C GLN A 91 -9.40 10.69 -14.06
N THR A 92 -10.19 11.34 -13.20
CA THR A 92 -9.91 11.60 -11.79
C THR A 92 -11.12 11.24 -10.94
N ALA A 93 -10.91 11.09 -9.63
CA ALA A 93 -12.00 10.92 -8.66
C ALA A 93 -11.77 11.81 -7.44
N THR A 94 -12.86 12.28 -6.86
CA THR A 94 -12.87 12.98 -5.58
C THR A 94 -13.40 12.05 -4.51
N ALA A 95 -12.56 11.72 -3.54
CA ALA A 95 -12.94 10.96 -2.35
C ALA A 95 -13.17 11.93 -1.18
N VAL A 96 -14.34 11.81 -0.55
CA VAL A 96 -14.74 12.62 0.61
C VAL A 96 -14.79 11.71 1.83
N PHE A 97 -14.12 12.14 2.90
CA PHE A 97 -14.02 11.42 4.16
C PHE A 97 -14.63 12.25 5.29
N ASP A 98 -15.19 11.60 6.29
CA ASP A 98 -15.49 12.20 7.59
C ASP A 98 -14.44 11.76 8.61
N ASP A 99 -13.79 12.72 9.25
CA ASP A 99 -12.89 12.52 10.39
C ASP A 99 -13.46 13.28 11.59
N SER A 100 -14.20 12.57 12.45
CA SER A 100 -14.78 13.14 13.68
C SER A 100 -15.65 14.38 13.43
N GLY A 101 -16.39 14.42 12.30
CA GLY A 101 -17.22 15.53 11.87
C GLY A 101 -16.51 16.62 11.05
N GLU A 102 -15.21 16.48 10.77
CA GLU A 102 -14.49 17.29 9.77
C GLU A 102 -14.54 16.57 8.41
N GLN A 103 -14.97 17.26 7.35
CA GLN A 103 -14.88 16.72 5.99
C GLN A 103 -13.50 16.96 5.39
N ILE A 104 -12.90 15.88 4.90
CA ILE A 104 -11.62 15.90 4.20
C ILE A 104 -11.88 15.47 2.75
N THR A 105 -11.29 16.20 1.81
CA THR A 105 -11.43 15.90 0.38
C THR A 105 -10.06 15.60 -0.22
N LEU A 106 -9.95 14.47 -0.91
CA LEU A 106 -8.77 14.07 -1.65
C LEU A 106 -9.15 13.88 -3.12
N VAL A 107 -8.30 14.37 -4.02
CA VAL A 107 -8.41 14.12 -5.46
C VAL A 107 -7.43 13.03 -5.82
N ILE A 108 -7.94 11.93 -6.35
CA ILE A 108 -7.18 10.80 -6.89
C ILE A 108 -7.04 11.03 -8.40
N ASN A 109 -5.80 11.08 -8.86
CA ASN A 109 -5.44 11.33 -10.24
C ASN A 109 -5.10 10.01 -10.93
N ASP A 110 -4.84 10.08 -12.23
CA ASP A 110 -4.30 8.98 -13.01
C ASP A 110 -5.15 7.70 -12.99
N ILE A 111 -6.47 7.84 -12.84
CA ILE A 111 -7.42 6.73 -12.88
C ILE A 111 -7.60 6.25 -14.33
N TYR A 112 -7.67 7.19 -15.28
CA TYR A 112 -7.73 6.94 -16.72
C TYR A 112 -8.85 5.99 -17.18
N ALA A 113 -9.95 5.89 -16.42
CA ALA A 113 -11.01 4.89 -16.62
C ALA A 113 -10.46 3.44 -16.73
N SER A 114 -9.33 3.17 -16.09
CA SER A 114 -8.65 1.88 -16.07
C SER A 114 -9.34 0.90 -15.14
N ASP A 115 -9.17 -0.40 -15.37
CA ASP A 115 -9.51 -1.45 -14.42
C ASP A 115 -8.39 -1.75 -13.42
N TRP A 116 -7.28 -1.00 -13.49
CA TRP A 116 -6.18 -1.06 -12.53
C TRP A 116 -6.35 -0.06 -11.40
N VAL A 117 -6.08 -0.47 -10.16
CA VAL A 117 -5.99 0.42 -9.01
C VAL A 117 -4.86 1.44 -9.26
N PRO A 118 -5.15 2.75 -9.25
CA PRO A 118 -4.14 3.76 -9.52
C PRO A 118 -3.17 3.88 -8.35
N SER A 119 -1.87 4.00 -8.64
CA SER A 119 -0.84 4.15 -7.62
C SER A 119 -1.03 5.40 -6.74
N ASP A 120 -1.66 6.45 -7.29
CA ASP A 120 -1.99 7.69 -6.58
C ASP A 120 -2.91 7.42 -5.37
N VAL A 121 -3.71 6.33 -5.38
CA VAL A 121 -4.51 5.93 -4.20
C VAL A 121 -3.60 5.70 -3.00
N GLY A 122 -2.57 4.87 -3.14
CA GLY A 122 -1.63 4.58 -2.06
C GLY A 122 -0.93 5.85 -1.56
N ASP A 123 -0.54 6.75 -2.46
CA ASP A 123 0.10 8.02 -2.11
C ASP A 123 -0.85 8.96 -1.34
N LYS A 124 -2.12 9.08 -1.77
CA LYS A 124 -3.12 9.88 -1.05
C LYS A 124 -3.42 9.31 0.33
N MET A 125 -3.54 8.00 0.45
CA MET A 125 -3.84 7.36 1.73
C MET A 125 -2.66 7.44 2.71
N LEU A 126 -1.43 7.33 2.21
CA LEU A 126 -0.23 7.60 3.00
C LEU A 126 -0.20 9.06 3.48
N ALA A 127 -0.49 10.03 2.60
CA ALA A 127 -0.53 11.44 2.97
C ALA A 127 -1.64 11.76 3.99
N LEU A 128 -2.82 11.16 3.83
CA LEU A 128 -3.94 11.29 4.77
C LEU A 128 -3.54 10.77 6.16
N SER A 129 -3.06 9.53 6.24
CA SER A 129 -2.65 8.93 7.50
C SER A 129 -1.46 9.66 8.14
N ALA A 130 -0.52 10.18 7.35
CA ALA A 130 0.58 10.98 7.87
C ALA A 130 0.12 12.25 8.60
N GLN A 131 -0.98 12.86 8.14
CA GLN A 131 -1.53 14.09 8.72
C GLN A 131 -2.51 13.83 9.86
N ARG A 132 -3.27 12.73 9.78
CA ARG A 132 -4.45 12.50 10.61
C ARG A 132 -4.29 11.36 11.61
N CYS A 133 -3.28 10.52 11.45
CA CYS A 133 -3.11 9.29 12.20
C CYS A 133 -1.71 9.20 12.86
N PRO A 134 -1.57 8.48 13.98
CA PRO A 134 -0.27 8.22 14.59
C PRO A 134 0.57 7.23 13.78
N GLN A 135 -0.05 6.36 12.99
CA GLN A 135 0.61 5.43 12.06
C GLN A 135 0.36 5.82 10.60
N ARG A 136 0.92 5.05 9.67
CA ARG A 136 0.93 5.29 8.23
C ARG A 136 0.25 4.14 7.51
N LEU A 137 -0.69 4.47 6.64
CA LEU A 137 -1.17 3.57 5.60
C LEU A 137 -0.10 3.51 4.50
N TYR A 138 0.70 2.45 4.52
CA TYR A 138 1.80 2.26 3.60
C TYR A 138 1.49 1.13 2.62
N THR A 139 1.66 1.39 1.33
CA THR A 139 1.32 0.45 0.27
C THR A 139 2.58 -0.14 -0.32
N ILE A 140 2.63 -1.46 -0.40
CA ILE A 140 3.68 -2.22 -1.07
C ILE A 140 3.08 -2.79 -2.34
N TYR A 141 3.65 -2.43 -3.49
CA TYR A 141 3.21 -2.90 -4.79
C TYR A 141 4.16 -4.00 -5.28
N GLY A 142 3.61 -5.19 -5.52
CA GLY A 142 4.26 -6.25 -6.29
C GLY A 142 3.92 -6.16 -7.77
N GLU A 143 4.08 -7.26 -8.50
CA GLU A 143 3.71 -7.35 -9.93
C GLU A 143 2.21 -7.11 -10.15
N ASP A 144 1.39 -7.99 -9.58
CA ASP A 144 -0.06 -7.99 -9.78
C ASP A 144 -0.83 -7.59 -8.54
N ALA A 145 -0.27 -7.82 -7.35
CA ALA A 145 -0.93 -7.62 -6.08
C ALA A 145 -0.26 -6.50 -5.29
N PHE A 146 -1.00 -5.90 -4.37
CA PHE A 146 -0.47 -4.98 -3.40
C PHE A 146 -0.94 -5.36 -2.00
N THR A 147 -0.13 -5.01 -1.01
CA THR A 147 -0.46 -5.12 0.41
C THR A 147 -0.40 -3.73 1.03
N VAL A 148 -1.44 -3.38 1.79
CA VAL A 148 -1.48 -2.14 2.58
C VAL A 148 -1.28 -2.49 4.04
N LEU A 149 -0.42 -1.73 4.70
CA LEU A 149 -0.11 -1.88 6.11
C LEU A 149 -0.44 -0.60 6.86
N TYR A 150 -0.85 -0.71 8.13
CA TYR A 150 -0.94 0.42 9.05
C TYR A 150 0.18 0.32 10.08
N ILE A 151 1.25 1.08 9.87
CA ILE A 151 2.53 0.89 10.56
C ILE A 151 3.17 2.22 11.00
N PRO A 152 4.03 2.24 12.03
CA PRO A 152 4.70 3.47 12.45
C PRO A 152 5.64 4.01 11.37
N GLN A 153 5.87 5.33 11.37
CA GLN A 153 6.76 6.01 10.42
C GLN A 153 8.17 5.38 10.37
N ASP A 154 8.75 5.02 11.52
CA ASP A 154 10.06 4.37 11.57
C ASP A 154 10.08 3.05 10.78
N ALA A 155 8.98 2.29 10.76
CA ALA A 155 8.89 1.06 9.98
C ALA A 155 8.89 1.33 8.48
N VAL A 156 8.16 2.37 8.05
CA VAL A 156 8.13 2.87 6.66
C VAL A 156 9.53 3.27 6.20
N GLU A 157 10.24 4.08 7.01
CA GLU A 157 11.58 4.55 6.67
C GLU A 157 12.60 3.41 6.57
N GLU A 158 12.49 2.41 7.44
CA GLU A 158 13.37 1.23 7.41
C GLU A 158 13.11 0.36 6.18
N ILE A 159 11.85 0.09 5.82
CA ILE A 159 11.56 -0.74 4.64
C ILE A 159 11.92 -0.01 3.33
N GLU A 160 11.68 1.30 3.25
CA GLU A 160 12.17 2.09 2.11
C GLU A 160 13.69 2.09 1.99
N THR A 161 14.39 2.10 3.13
CA THR A 161 15.85 2.01 3.16
C THR A 161 16.34 0.64 2.70
N MET A 162 15.60 -0.44 3.00
CA MET A 162 15.86 -1.77 2.47
C MET A 162 15.65 -1.81 0.95
N LEU A 163 14.54 -1.27 0.45
CA LEU A 163 14.24 -1.20 -0.98
C LEU A 163 15.32 -0.44 -1.77
N LYS A 164 15.81 0.69 -1.24
CA LYS A 164 16.85 1.51 -1.86
C LYS A 164 18.26 0.86 -1.86
N GLN A 165 18.47 -0.23 -1.12
CA GLN A 165 19.74 -0.97 -1.12
C GLN A 165 19.87 -1.94 -2.30
N LEU A 166 18.74 -2.31 -2.90
CA LEU A 166 18.70 -3.20 -4.04
C LEU A 166 18.68 -2.40 -5.34
N PRO A 167 19.29 -2.93 -6.42
CA PRO A 167 19.14 -2.32 -7.73
C PRO A 167 17.66 -2.37 -8.15
N LEU A 168 17.30 -1.49 -9.08
CA LEU A 168 16.06 -1.66 -9.83
C LEU A 168 16.22 -2.88 -10.76
N PRO A 169 15.12 -3.53 -11.17
CA PRO A 169 15.16 -4.59 -12.15
C PRO A 169 15.77 -4.08 -13.47
N GLU A 170 16.53 -4.93 -14.17
CA GLU A 170 17.22 -4.55 -15.41
C GLU A 170 16.27 -3.98 -16.49
N TRP A 171 14.99 -4.39 -16.47
CA TRP A 171 13.96 -3.91 -17.40
C TRP A 171 13.36 -2.54 -17.03
N MET A 172 13.71 -1.98 -15.86
CA MET A 172 13.33 -0.64 -15.41
C MET A 172 14.48 0.38 -15.54
N GLU A 173 15.69 -0.06 -15.90
CA GLU A 173 16.85 0.81 -16.10
C GLU A 173 16.82 1.46 -17.51
N ASP A 174 15.89 2.39 -17.74
CA ASP A 174 15.85 3.27 -18.93
C ASP A 174 16.56 4.62 -18.69
#